data_AF-A0A0J9I3F5-F1
#
_entry.id   AF-A0A0J9I3F5-F1
#
_cell.length_a   1.000
_cell.length_b   1.000
_cell.length_c   1.000
_cell.angle_alpha   90.00
_cell.angle_beta   90.00
_cell.angle_gamma   90.00
#
_symmetry.space_group_name_H-M   'P 1'
#
loop_
_entity.id
_entity.type
_entity.pdbx_description
1 polymer ?
#
loop_
_entity_poly.entity_id
_entity_poly.type
_entity_poly.pdbx_seq_one_letter_code
_entity_poly.pdbx_strand_id
1 'polypeptide(L)'
;GFTLAMTAQNRFYRPISEQENQEGYADIFMFPLLDIYKDMLHSYIIELKYAKGKDSDEKVEQLRQEAITQANRYAASETVQKAIGTTTLHKIIVVYQGMKMVVCEEV
;
A
#
# COMPACT_ATOMS: atom_id res chain seq x y z
N GLY A 1 7.51 -9.35 4.44
CA GLY A 1 6.37 -10.07 5.07
C GLY A 1 5.60 -10.91 4.04
N PHE A 2 4.66 -11.76 4.47
CA PHE A 2 3.89 -12.66 3.60
C PHE A 2 3.17 -11.94 2.44
N THR A 3 2.54 -10.79 2.71
CA THR A 3 1.86 -9.97 1.68
C THR A 3 2.83 -9.51 0.59
N LEU A 4 4.04 -9.07 0.96
CA LEU A 4 5.07 -8.67 0.01
C LEU A 4 5.49 -9.84 -0.91
N ALA A 5 5.66 -11.03 -0.34
CA ALA A 5 6.02 -12.24 -1.10
C ALA A 5 4.94 -12.64 -2.10
N MET A 6 3.66 -12.50 -1.71
CA MET A 6 2.52 -12.75 -2.61
C MET A 6 2.46 -11.72 -3.74
N THR A 7 2.64 -10.43 -3.43
CA THR A 7 2.67 -9.39 -4.46
C THR A 7 3.83 -9.55 -5.44
N ALA A 8 4.95 -10.11 -5.00
CA ALA A 8 6.14 -10.34 -5.82
C ALA A 8 5.97 -11.46 -6.87
N GLN A 9 4.92 -12.28 -6.76
CA GLN A 9 4.58 -13.26 -7.79
C GLN A 9 3.97 -12.61 -9.03
N ASN A 10 3.53 -11.35 -8.95
CA ASN A 10 2.97 -10.64 -10.08
C ASN A 10 4.08 -10.05 -10.95
N ARG A 11 4.22 -10.56 -12.18
CA ARG A 11 5.27 -10.12 -13.12
C ARG A 11 5.13 -8.68 -13.63
N PHE A 12 3.96 -8.05 -13.47
CA PHE A 12 3.68 -6.69 -13.98
C PHE A 12 4.19 -5.59 -13.04
N TYR A 13 4.37 -5.93 -11.76
CA TYR A 13 4.79 -4.98 -10.75
C TYR A 13 6.09 -5.44 -10.09
N ARG A 14 6.88 -4.48 -9.63
CA ARG A 14 7.93 -4.72 -8.66
C ARG A 14 7.46 -4.19 -7.31
N PRO A 15 7.13 -5.05 -6.34
CA PRO A 15 6.78 -4.58 -5.00
C PRO A 15 8.02 -3.93 -4.35
N ILE A 16 7.84 -2.74 -3.81
CA ILE A 16 8.85 -2.00 -3.05
C ILE A 16 8.32 -1.85 -1.64
N SER A 17 9.09 -2.28 -0.65
CA SER A 17 8.68 -2.20 0.76
C SER A 17 9.28 -1.00 1.48
N GLU A 18 8.67 -0.61 2.59
CA GLU A 18 9.13 0.46 3.48
C GLU A 18 10.63 0.35 3.85
N GLN A 19 11.15 -0.87 4.07
CA GLN A 19 12.54 -1.08 4.50
C GLN A 19 13.58 -0.75 3.41
N GLU A 20 13.17 -0.62 2.15
CA GLU A 20 14.05 -0.29 1.03
C GLU A 20 14.09 1.22 0.75
N ASN A 21 13.11 1.99 1.27
CA ASN A 21 13.07 3.44 1.19
C ASN A 21 13.39 4.01 2.59
N GLN A 22 14.56 4.63 2.77
CA GLN A 22 15.07 5.15 4.05
C GLN A 22 14.21 6.25 4.74
N GLU A 23 12.92 6.38 4.39
CA GLU A 23 12.02 7.42 4.91
C GLU A 23 10.67 6.93 5.47
N GLY A 24 10.38 5.61 5.51
CA GLY A 24 9.32 5.09 6.41
C GLY A 24 7.86 5.50 6.12
N TYR A 25 7.41 5.45 4.86
CA TYR A 25 6.11 6.07 4.49
C TYR A 25 4.98 5.13 4.05
N ALA A 26 5.21 3.93 3.51
CA ALA A 26 4.14 2.97 3.24
C ALA A 26 4.62 1.51 3.18
N ASP A 27 3.76 0.57 3.56
CA ASP A 27 4.11 -0.85 3.65
C ASP A 27 4.53 -1.46 2.30
N ILE A 28 3.74 -1.24 1.24
CA ILE A 28 4.01 -1.80 -0.09
C ILE A 28 3.62 -0.82 -1.20
N PHE A 29 4.56 -0.50 -2.09
CA PHE A 29 4.28 0.12 -3.39
C PHE A 29 4.43 -0.90 -4.51
N MET A 30 3.37 -1.05 -5.30
CA MET A 30 3.37 -1.85 -6.51
C MET A 30 3.88 -0.99 -7.68
N PHE A 31 5.21 -0.91 -7.82
CA PHE A 31 5.85 -0.14 -8.89
C PHE A 31 5.49 -0.75 -10.26
N PRO A 32 4.87 0.01 -11.18
CA PRO A 32 4.51 -0.50 -12.50
C PRO A 32 5.75 -0.60 -13.40
N LEU A 33 6.00 -1.75 -14.02
CA LEU A 33 7.16 -1.97 -14.90
C LEU A 33 6.89 -1.48 -16.33
N LEU A 34 6.66 -0.17 -16.49
CA LEU A 34 6.24 0.47 -17.75
C LEU A 34 7.22 0.31 -18.91
N ASP A 35 8.52 0.13 -18.63
CA ASP A 35 9.52 -0.13 -19.67
C ASP A 35 9.31 -1.48 -20.37
N ILE A 36 8.74 -2.45 -19.65
CA ILE A 36 8.46 -3.81 -20.12
C ILE A 36 7.00 -3.91 -20.60
N TYR A 37 6.07 -3.34 -19.83
CA TYR A 37 4.63 -3.41 -20.08
C TYR A 37 4.05 -2.01 -20.25
N LYS A 38 4.10 -1.50 -21.49
CA LYS A 38 3.76 -0.11 -21.82
C LYS A 38 2.27 0.22 -21.72
N ASP A 39 1.41 -0.79 -21.71
CA ASP A 39 -0.05 -0.68 -21.68
C ASP A 39 -0.65 -0.78 -20.27
N MET A 40 0.18 -0.81 -19.23
CA MET A 40 -0.31 -0.79 -17.85
C MET A 40 -1.05 0.50 -17.53
N LEU A 41 -2.22 0.35 -16.92
CA LEU A 41 -3.12 1.46 -16.60
C LEU A 41 -3.15 1.80 -15.10
N HIS A 42 -2.62 0.93 -14.24
CA HIS A 42 -2.83 1.00 -12.80
C HIS A 42 -1.52 0.81 -12.03
N SER A 43 -1.41 1.49 -10.90
CA SER A 43 -0.39 1.29 -9.87
C SER A 43 -1.03 1.34 -8.50
N TYR A 44 -0.37 0.81 -7.47
CA TYR A 44 -0.98 0.63 -6.15
C TYR A 44 -0.03 0.99 -5.02
N ILE A 45 -0.52 1.73 -4.03
CA ILE A 45 0.03 1.75 -2.67
C ILE A 45 -0.89 0.89 -1.81
N ILE A 46 -0.32 -0.01 -1.02
CA ILE A 46 -1.04 -0.86 -0.09
C ILE A 46 -0.49 -0.57 1.30
N GLU A 47 -1.35 -0.07 2.18
CA GLU A 47 -1.02 0.24 3.56
C GLU A 47 -1.70 -0.76 4.50
N LEU A 48 -0.93 -1.34 5.42
CA LEU A 48 -1.36 -2.38 6.33
C LEU A 48 -1.32 -1.86 7.78
N LYS A 49 -2.38 -2.11 8.53
CA LYS A 49 -2.39 -1.91 9.98
C LYS A 49 -2.88 -3.15 10.71
N TYR A 50 -2.41 -3.30 11.94
CA TYR A 50 -2.72 -4.43 12.80
C TYR A 50 -3.23 -3.93 14.15
N ALA A 51 -4.52 -4.18 14.42
CA ALA A 51 -5.13 -4.11 15.73
C ALA A 51 -5.06 -5.47 16.41
N LYS A 52 -4.98 -5.48 17.74
CA LYS A 52 -5.13 -6.71 18.53
C LYS A 52 -6.59 -7.15 18.53
N GLY A 53 -6.84 -8.45 18.68
CA GLY A 53 -8.20 -9.01 18.69
C GLY A 53 -9.14 -8.45 19.77
N LYS A 54 -8.58 -7.81 20.81
CA LYS A 54 -9.32 -7.17 21.91
C LYS A 54 -9.44 -5.64 21.78
N ASP A 55 -8.81 -5.05 20.78
CA ASP A 55 -8.87 -3.60 20.57
C ASP A 55 -10.27 -3.22 20.10
N SER A 56 -10.75 -2.04 20.47
CA SER A 56 -12.10 -1.60 20.15
C SER A 56 -12.24 -1.12 18.69
N ASP A 57 -13.47 -0.95 18.25
CA ASP A 57 -13.77 -0.44 16.90
C ASP A 57 -13.23 0.98 16.71
N GLU A 58 -13.20 1.82 17.76
CA GLU A 58 -12.57 3.15 17.69
C GLU A 58 -11.07 3.07 17.42
N LYS A 59 -10.39 2.05 17.97
CA LYS A 59 -8.96 1.85 17.70
C LYS A 59 -8.73 1.39 16.26
N VAL A 60 -9.59 0.54 15.73
CA VAL A 60 -9.57 0.12 14.32
C VAL A 60 -9.76 1.34 13.41
N GLU A 61 -10.72 2.22 13.71
CA GLU A 61 -10.95 3.44 12.93
C GLU A 61 -9.77 4.41 13.02
N GLN A 62 -9.16 4.57 14.20
CA GLN A 62 -7.95 5.37 14.34
C GLN A 62 -6.83 4.85 13.43
N LEU A 63 -6.58 3.53 13.42
CA LEU A 63 -5.56 2.92 12.56
C LEU A 63 -5.88 3.10 11.08
N ARG A 64 -7.15 2.99 10.70
CA ARG A 64 -7.62 3.26 9.33
C ARG A 64 -7.28 4.69 8.90
N GLN A 65 -7.60 5.70 9.72
CA GLN A 65 -7.31 7.10 9.41
C GLN A 65 -5.81 7.41 9.35
N GLU A 66 -5.02 6.80 10.23
CA GLU A 66 -3.55 6.87 10.20
C GLU A 66 -3.01 6.30 8.88
N ALA A 67 -3.50 5.13 8.45
CA ALA A 67 -3.13 4.50 7.19
C ALA A 67 -3.50 5.35 5.96
N ILE A 68 -4.70 5.93 5.94
CA ILE A 68 -5.13 6.87 4.88
C ILE A 68 -4.17 8.05 4.80
N THR A 69 -3.82 8.63 5.95
CA THR A 69 -2.90 9.77 6.03
C THR A 69 -1.51 9.42 5.51
N GLN A 70 -0.99 8.24 5.87
CA GLN A 70 0.31 7.74 5.41
C GLN A 70 0.30 7.46 3.90
N ALA A 71 -0.70 6.74 3.41
CA ALA A 71 -0.85 6.44 1.99
C ALA A 71 -0.95 7.72 1.14
N ASN A 72 -1.71 8.72 1.59
CA ASN A 72 -1.83 10.01 0.90
C ASN A 72 -0.50 10.79 0.89
N ARG A 73 0.23 10.79 2.01
CA ARG A 73 1.55 11.44 2.08
C ARG A 73 2.54 10.78 1.13
N TYR A 74 2.57 9.45 1.11
CA TYR A 74 3.48 8.72 0.24
C TYR A 74 3.11 8.87 -1.24
N ALA A 75 1.82 8.83 -1.56
CA ALA A 75 1.32 9.12 -2.90
C ALA A 75 1.79 10.49 -3.41
N ALA A 76 1.86 11.50 -2.53
CA ALA A 76 2.35 12.83 -2.88
C ALA A 76 3.89 12.96 -2.95
N SER A 77 4.64 11.91 -2.60
CA SER A 77 6.11 11.95 -2.64
C SER A 77 6.64 12.02 -4.07
N GLU A 78 7.78 12.70 -4.24
CA GLU A 78 8.44 12.83 -5.56
C GLU A 78 8.80 11.46 -6.15
N THR A 79 9.22 10.51 -5.30
CA THR A 79 9.54 9.13 -5.70
C THR A 79 8.34 8.43 -6.33
N VAL A 80 7.16 8.49 -5.70
CA VAL A 80 5.95 7.86 -6.25
C VAL A 80 5.48 8.60 -7.50
N GLN A 81 5.44 9.93 -7.48
CA GLN A 81 5.00 10.72 -8.61
C GLN A 81 5.84 10.48 -9.87
N LYS A 82 7.15 10.28 -9.73
CA LYS A 82 8.03 9.90 -10.85
C LYS A 82 7.85 8.45 -11.30
N ALA A 83 7.46 7.55 -10.40
CA ALA A 83 7.36 6.12 -10.65
C ALA A 83 6.05 5.69 -11.32
N ILE A 84 4.93 6.37 -11.05
CA ILE A 84 3.61 5.94 -11.55
C ILE A 84 3.40 6.19 -13.05
N GLY A 85 4.20 7.08 -13.66
CA GLY A 85 4.11 7.39 -15.10
C GLY A 85 2.70 7.81 -15.50
N THR A 86 2.09 7.08 -16.45
CA THR A 86 0.73 7.34 -16.94
C THR A 86 -0.35 6.54 -16.22
N THR A 87 0.00 5.76 -15.21
CA THR A 87 -0.96 4.90 -14.50
C THR A 87 -1.85 5.71 -13.56
N THR A 88 -3.06 5.20 -13.32
CA THR A 88 -3.90 5.63 -12.20
C THR A 88 -3.35 4.99 -10.93
N LEU A 89 -3.01 5.83 -9.95
CA LEU A 89 -2.53 5.37 -8.64
C LEU A 89 -3.71 5.09 -7.71
N HIS A 90 -3.83 3.84 -7.29
CA HIS A 90 -4.81 3.38 -6.31
C HIS A 90 -4.17 3.27 -4.93
N LYS A 91 -4.89 3.62 -3.87
CA LYS A 91 -4.44 3.50 -2.48
C LYS A 91 -5.36 2.54 -1.75
N ILE A 92 -4.85 1.38 -1.36
CA ILE A 92 -5.61 0.34 -0.68
C ILE A 92 -5.23 0.34 0.79
N ILE A 93 -6.23 0.49 1.66
CA ILE A 93 -6.07 0.45 3.11
C ILE A 93 -6.60 -0.87 3.62
N VAL A 94 -5.76 -1.60 4.36
CA VAL A 94 -6.14 -2.86 5.00
C VAL A 94 -5.86 -2.81 6.49
N VAL A 95 -6.88 -3.07 7.30
CA VAL A 95 -6.72 -3.21 8.75
C VAL A 95 -7.10 -4.62 9.17
N TYR A 96 -6.15 -5.32 9.79
CA TYR A 96 -6.37 -6.60 10.43
C TYR A 96 -6.65 -6.40 11.91
N GLN A 97 -7.65 -7.09 12.45
CA GLN A 97 -7.89 -7.24 13.88
C GLN A 97 -7.70 -8.70 14.26
N GLY A 98 -6.57 -9.00 14.93
CA GLY A 98 -6.11 -10.38 15.06
C GLY A 98 -5.89 -11.02 13.68
N MET A 99 -6.70 -12.03 13.33
CA MET A 99 -6.63 -12.72 12.02
C MET A 99 -7.72 -12.27 11.03
N LYS A 100 -8.61 -11.35 11.43
CA LYS A 100 -9.72 -10.90 10.59
C LYS A 100 -9.34 -9.63 9.87
N MET A 101 -9.55 -9.59 8.56
CA MET A 101 -9.48 -8.35 7.78
C MET A 101 -10.78 -7.58 7.99
N VAL A 102 -10.76 -6.56 8.84
CA VAL A 102 -11.95 -5.80 9.24
C VAL A 102 -12.16 -4.55 8.39
N VAL A 103 -11.09 -4.06 7.76
CA VAL A 103 -11.12 -2.99 6.75
C VAL A 103 -10.34 -3.43 5.53
N CYS A 104 -10.91 -3.23 4.35
CA CYS A 104 -10.25 -3.38 3.05
C CYS A 104 -10.99 -2.48 2.05
N GLU A 105 -10.39 -1.35 1.71
CA GLU A 105 -11.02 -0.33 0.87
C GLU A 105 -10.00 0.43 0.03
N GLU A 106 -10.48 1.09 -1.01
CA GLU A 106 -9.72 2.05 -1.80
C GLU A 106 -10.10 3.48 -1.40
N VAL A 107 -9.11 4.37 -1.29
CA VAL A 107 -9.26 5.78 -0.82
C VAL A 107 -8.54 6.79 -1.70
#